data_AF-A0A962ZV02-F1
#
_entry.id   AF-A0A962ZV02-F1
#
_cell.length_a   1.000
_cell.length_b   1.000
_cell.length_c   1.000
_cell.angle_alpha   90.00
_cell.angle_beta   90.00
_cell.angle_gamma   90.00
#
_symmetry.space_group_name_H-M   'P 1'
#
loop_
_entity.id
_entity.type
_entity.pdbx_description
1 polymer ?
#
loop_
_entity_poly.entity_id
_entity_poly.type
_entity_poly.pdbx_seq_one_letter_code
_entity_poly.pdbx_strand_id
1 'polypeptide(L)'
;MNIDFPLILVILVFGSGLVWLLDALLLAPGRRRIVSRLQDEYPQWQEEGSGQAIKYQARVAESAREPALVEYARSFFPVLLVVFVLRSFLVEPFQIPSSSMVPTLQVGDYILVNKYTYGIRLPVLRTKVLALNEPQRGDVMVFFPPHMNDTYFIKRVVGLPGDTVTYRNKRLYVNGQQVPEEPLAVLPEGHARYSVGLETLGGDTHLFQVDEARPA
;
A
#
# COMPACT_ATOMS: atom_id res chain seq x y z
N MET A 1 6.30 19.98 1.79
CA MET A 1 4.90 19.59 2.05
C MET A 1 4.76 18.13 1.67
N ASN A 2 4.80 17.23 2.64
CA ASN A 2 4.55 15.81 2.40
C ASN A 2 3.05 15.65 2.18
N ILE A 3 2.65 15.30 0.97
CA ILE A 3 1.25 15.00 0.67
C ILE A 3 0.95 13.64 1.31
N ASP A 4 0.06 13.61 2.32
CA ASP A 4 -0.39 12.37 2.95
C ASP A 4 -1.33 11.64 1.98
N PHE A 5 -0.74 10.83 1.11
CA PHE A 5 -1.47 10.08 0.09
C PHE A 5 -2.55 9.17 0.70
N PRO A 6 -2.29 8.40 1.80
CA PRO A 6 -3.34 7.68 2.50
C PRO A 6 -4.55 8.56 2.89
N LEU A 7 -4.31 9.75 3.45
CA LEU A 7 -5.38 10.67 3.83
C LEU A 7 -6.20 11.15 2.63
N ILE A 8 -5.53 11.52 1.52
CA ILE A 8 -6.21 11.92 0.29
C ILE A 8 -7.09 10.78 -0.24
N LEU A 9 -6.55 9.56 -0.27
CA LEU A 9 -7.31 8.40 -0.75
C LEU A 9 -8.54 8.13 0.11
N VAL A 10 -8.43 8.25 1.44
CA VAL A 10 -9.58 8.18 2.35
C VAL A 10 -10.61 9.24 1.99
N ILE A 11 -10.21 10.51 1.89
CA ILE A 11 -11.13 11.61 1.58
C ILE A 11 -11.84 11.37 0.24
N LEU A 12 -11.11 10.93 -0.79
CA LEU A 12 -11.69 10.66 -2.11
C LEU A 12 -12.68 9.50 -2.11
N VAL A 13 -12.37 8.39 -1.42
CA VAL A 13 -13.26 7.23 -1.33
C VAL A 13 -14.52 7.55 -0.53
N PHE A 14 -14.36 8.13 0.65
CA PHE A 14 -15.50 8.49 1.50
C PHE A 14 -16.33 9.62 0.89
N GLY A 15 -15.70 10.60 0.26
CA GLY A 15 -16.37 11.69 -0.44
C GLY A 15 -17.18 11.19 -1.64
N SER A 16 -16.57 10.40 -2.52
CA SER A 16 -17.29 9.80 -3.66
C SER A 16 -18.40 8.84 -3.21
N GLY A 17 -18.13 8.03 -2.18
CA GLY A 17 -19.13 7.16 -1.57
C GLY A 17 -20.31 7.92 -0.97
N LEU A 18 -20.06 9.05 -0.28
CA LEU A 18 -21.10 9.89 0.30
C LEU A 18 -21.94 10.57 -0.77
N VAL A 19 -21.31 11.13 -1.81
CA VAL A 19 -22.03 11.72 -2.94
C VAL A 19 -22.92 10.69 -3.62
N TRP A 20 -22.37 9.50 -3.89
CA TRP A 20 -23.12 8.41 -4.48
C TRP A 20 -24.28 7.95 -3.59
N LEU A 21 -24.06 7.82 -2.27
CA LEU A 21 -25.08 7.42 -1.30
C LEU A 21 -26.20 8.46 -1.18
N LEU A 22 -25.86 9.75 -1.06
CA LEU A 22 -26.83 10.83 -0.97
C LEU A 22 -27.68 10.92 -2.25
N ASP A 23 -27.06 10.78 -3.42
CA ASP A 23 -27.78 10.75 -4.68
C ASP A 23 -28.71 9.53 -4.77
N ALA A 24 -28.23 8.35 -4.40
CA ALA A 24 -29.01 7.11 -4.40
C ALA A 24 -30.24 7.19 -3.49
N LEU A 25 -30.15 7.89 -2.35
CA LEU A 25 -31.22 8.02 -1.38
C LEU A 25 -32.21 9.15 -1.71
N LEU A 26 -31.72 10.31 -2.17
CA LEU A 26 -32.53 11.52 -2.29
C LEU A 26 -32.98 11.82 -3.73
N LEU A 27 -32.07 11.72 -4.70
CA LEU A 27 -32.27 12.23 -6.05
C LEU A 27 -32.63 11.13 -7.06
N ALA A 28 -32.05 9.94 -6.91
CA ALA A 28 -32.28 8.80 -7.78
C ALA A 28 -33.75 8.32 -7.80
N PRO A 29 -34.52 8.31 -6.69
CA PRO A 29 -35.93 7.94 -6.74
C PRO A 29 -36.77 8.90 -7.59
N GLY A 30 -36.45 10.20 -7.56
CA GLY A 30 -37.09 11.21 -8.39
C GLY A 30 -36.79 11.01 -9.88
N ARG A 31 -35.52 10.80 -10.23
CA ARG A 31 -35.12 10.54 -11.62
C ARG A 31 -35.72 9.25 -12.18
N ARG A 32 -35.76 8.17 -11.39
CA ARG A 32 -36.38 6.90 -11.80
C ARG A 32 -37.86 7.05 -12.14
N ARG A 33 -38.60 7.86 -11.37
CA ARG A 33 -40.02 8.18 -11.64
C ARG A 33 -40.22 9.00 -12.92
N ILE A 34 -39.29 9.90 -13.22
CA ILE A 34 -39.33 10.69 -14.46
C ILE A 34 -39.06 9.78 -15.66
N VAL A 35 -38.03 8.94 -15.57
CA VAL A 35 -37.68 7.98 -16.62
C VAL A 35 -38.83 7.00 -16.89
N SER A 36 -39.48 6.47 -15.85
CA SER A 36 -40.62 5.56 -16.03
C SER A 36 -41.80 6.25 -16.74
N ARG A 37 -42.11 7.51 -16.40
CA ARG A 37 -43.18 8.26 -17.11
C ARG A 37 -42.82 8.51 -18.58
N LEU A 38 -41.56 8.80 -18.88
CA LEU A 38 -41.11 9.00 -20.26
C LEU A 38 -41.14 7.69 -21.06
N GLN A 39 -40.95 6.53 -20.41
CA GLN A 39 -41.12 5.22 -21.05
C GLN A 39 -42.59 4.96 -21.42
N ASP A 40 -43.53 5.37 -20.56
CA ASP A 40 -44.97 5.28 -20.85
C ASP A 40 -45.40 6.22 -21.98
N GLU A 41 -44.78 7.42 -22.08
CA GLU A 41 -45.06 8.43 -23.12
C GLU A 41 -44.51 8.03 -24.50
N TYR A 42 -43.42 7.26 -24.56
CA TYR A 42 -42.76 6.82 -25.80
C TYR A 42 -42.63 5.29 -25.88
N PRO A 43 -43.69 4.53 -26.19
CA PRO A 43 -43.69 3.07 -26.13
C PRO A 43 -42.64 2.39 -27.04
N GLN A 44 -42.29 2.99 -28.17
CA GLN A 44 -41.27 2.46 -29.11
C GLN A 44 -39.85 2.98 -28.81
N TRP A 45 -39.56 3.36 -27.57
CA TRP A 45 -38.23 3.86 -27.17
C TRP A 45 -37.08 2.86 -27.38
N GLN A 46 -37.38 1.57 -27.49
CA GLN A 46 -36.40 0.48 -27.67
C GLN A 46 -35.97 0.27 -29.13
N GLU A 47 -36.73 0.80 -30.10
CA GLU A 47 -36.38 0.66 -31.52
C GLU A 47 -35.31 1.69 -31.91
N GLU A 48 -34.05 1.25 -31.92
CA GLU A 48 -32.90 2.07 -32.33
C GLU A 48 -33.10 2.63 -33.75
N GLY A 49 -33.01 3.96 -33.88
CA GLY A 49 -33.21 4.67 -35.15
C GLY A 49 -34.65 5.16 -35.39
N SER A 50 -35.62 4.80 -34.54
CA SER A 50 -36.97 5.38 -34.62
C SER A 50 -36.98 6.85 -34.16
N GLY A 51 -37.85 7.66 -34.76
CA GLY A 51 -38.02 9.06 -34.35
C GLY A 51 -38.51 9.23 -32.91
N GLN A 52 -39.13 8.19 -32.33
CA GLN A 52 -39.54 8.16 -30.92
C GLN A 52 -38.35 7.86 -29.99
N ALA A 53 -37.47 6.92 -30.35
CA ALA A 53 -36.26 6.62 -29.57
C ALA A 53 -35.33 7.85 -29.46
N ILE A 54 -35.15 8.60 -30.55
CA ILE A 54 -34.35 9.84 -30.55
C ILE A 54 -34.98 10.89 -29.62
N LYS A 55 -36.31 11.08 -29.68
CA LYS A 55 -37.03 12.02 -28.81
C LYS A 55 -36.98 11.60 -27.35
N TYR A 56 -37.15 10.31 -27.05
CA TYR A 56 -37.05 9.76 -25.71
C TYR A 56 -35.66 10.01 -25.10
N GLN A 57 -34.59 9.69 -25.83
CA GLN A 57 -33.21 9.92 -25.36
C GLN A 57 -32.95 11.41 -25.08
N ALA A 58 -33.40 12.31 -25.96
CA ALA A 58 -33.26 13.75 -25.75
C ALA A 58 -34.00 14.22 -24.47
N ARG A 59 -35.22 13.73 -24.25
CA ARG A 59 -36.05 14.11 -23.08
C ARG A 59 -35.51 13.54 -21.77
N VAL A 60 -34.97 12.33 -21.79
CA VAL A 60 -34.28 11.73 -20.64
C VAL A 60 -32.99 12.50 -20.32
N ALA A 61 -32.20 12.86 -21.33
CA ALA A 61 -30.98 13.64 -21.16
C ALA A 61 -31.24 15.05 -20.62
N GLU A 62 -32.40 15.64 -20.90
CA GLU A 62 -32.82 16.94 -20.38
C GLU A 62 -33.40 16.82 -18.96
N SER A 63 -34.32 15.88 -18.74
CA SER A 63 -35.17 15.82 -17.54
C SER A 63 -34.62 14.95 -16.41
N ALA A 64 -33.75 14.00 -16.74
CA ALA A 64 -33.19 13.02 -15.79
C ALA A 64 -31.65 13.00 -15.82
N ARG A 65 -31.02 14.11 -16.20
CA ARG A 65 -29.57 14.26 -16.19
C ARG A 65 -29.01 14.07 -14.77
N GLU A 66 -28.02 13.22 -14.63
CA GLU A 66 -27.28 13.12 -13.37
C GLU A 66 -26.35 14.35 -13.23
N PRO A 67 -26.24 14.95 -12.04
CA PRO A 67 -25.24 15.98 -11.81
C PRO A 67 -23.85 15.41 -12.12
N ALA A 68 -23.00 16.17 -12.82
CA ALA A 68 -21.68 15.69 -13.23
C ALA A 68 -20.85 15.14 -12.05
N LEU A 69 -20.98 15.74 -10.86
CA LEU A 69 -20.33 15.27 -9.63
C LEU A 69 -20.76 13.84 -9.25
N VAL A 70 -22.04 13.51 -9.40
CA VAL A 70 -22.60 12.19 -9.08
C VAL A 70 -22.12 11.16 -10.10
N GLU A 71 -22.12 11.52 -11.38
CA GLU A 71 -21.64 10.66 -12.46
C GLU A 71 -20.17 10.27 -12.24
N TYR A 72 -19.31 11.25 -11.95
CA TYR A 72 -17.92 11.00 -11.60
C TYR A 72 -17.77 10.19 -10.31
N ALA A 73 -18.48 10.56 -9.24
CA ALA A 73 -18.41 9.84 -7.97
C ALA A 73 -18.80 8.37 -8.14
N ARG A 74 -19.90 8.08 -8.84
CA ARG A 74 -20.38 6.72 -9.10
C ARG A 74 -19.40 5.90 -9.94
N SER A 75 -18.76 6.53 -10.92
CA SER A 75 -17.83 5.85 -11.84
C SER A 75 -16.48 5.56 -11.17
N PHE A 76 -15.96 6.50 -10.37
CA PHE A 76 -14.65 6.36 -9.72
C PHE A 76 -14.72 5.62 -8.37
N PHE A 77 -15.84 5.65 -7.65
CA PHE A 77 -15.97 5.01 -6.35
C PHE A 77 -15.52 3.53 -6.30
N PRO A 78 -15.98 2.61 -7.19
CA PRO A 78 -15.56 1.21 -7.11
C PRO A 78 -14.06 1.04 -7.33
N VAL A 79 -13.47 1.81 -8.25
CA VAL A 79 -12.02 1.79 -8.52
C VAL A 79 -11.24 2.31 -7.30
N LEU A 80 -11.63 3.46 -6.77
CA LEU A 80 -11.01 4.06 -5.59
C LEU A 80 -11.14 3.16 -4.36
N LEU A 81 -12.29 2.53 -4.17
CA LEU A 81 -12.55 1.60 -3.07
C LEU A 81 -11.63 0.38 -3.14
N VAL A 82 -11.47 -0.23 -4.31
CA VAL A 82 -10.55 -1.36 -4.51
C VAL A 82 -9.11 -0.93 -4.22
N VAL A 83 -8.64 0.17 -4.81
CA VAL A 83 -7.29 0.70 -4.55
C VAL A 83 -7.09 1.00 -3.07
N PHE A 84 -8.10 1.55 -2.41
CA PHE A 84 -8.07 1.83 -0.97
C PHE A 84 -7.98 0.58 -0.13
N VAL A 85 -8.78 -0.46 -0.39
CA VAL A 85 -8.72 -1.72 0.36
C VAL A 85 -7.36 -2.40 0.15
N LEU A 86 -6.89 -2.48 -1.10
CA LEU A 86 -5.59 -3.07 -1.42
C LEU A 86 -4.46 -2.35 -0.70
N ARG A 87 -4.39 -1.01 -0.81
CA ARG A 87 -3.31 -0.20 -0.22
C ARG A 87 -3.38 -0.13 1.31
N SER A 88 -4.59 -0.10 1.87
CA SER A 88 -4.77 0.03 3.33
C SER A 88 -4.44 -1.28 4.05
N PHE A 89 -4.75 -2.43 3.46
CA PHE A 89 -4.75 -3.69 4.19
C PHE A 89 -3.87 -4.80 3.60
N LEU A 90 -3.69 -4.86 2.28
CA LEU A 90 -3.01 -5.99 1.66
C LEU A 90 -1.55 -5.65 1.35
N VAL A 91 -1.32 -4.74 0.41
CA VAL A 91 0.00 -4.48 -0.15
C VAL A 91 0.20 -2.99 -0.39
N GLU A 92 1.34 -2.46 0.05
CA GLU A 92 1.76 -1.10 -0.27
C GLU A 92 3.09 -1.10 -1.03
N PRO A 93 3.17 -0.41 -2.19
CA PRO A 93 4.43 -0.23 -2.90
C PRO A 93 5.31 0.81 -2.21
N PHE A 94 6.60 0.50 -2.07
CA PHE A 94 7.63 1.42 -1.58
C PHE A 94 8.80 1.47 -2.55
N GLN A 95 9.45 2.63 -2.61
CA GLN A 95 10.73 2.81 -3.28
C GLN A 95 11.83 2.90 -2.22
N ILE A 96 12.97 2.25 -2.45
CA ILE A 96 14.12 2.27 -1.53
C ILE A 96 14.98 3.52 -1.76
N PRO A 97 15.03 4.48 -0.82
CA PRO A 97 15.74 5.74 -1.02
C PRO A 97 17.19 5.70 -0.51
N SER A 98 17.58 4.64 0.21
CA SER A 98 18.84 4.58 0.96
C SER A 98 19.58 3.28 0.73
N SER A 99 20.92 3.31 0.79
CA SER A 99 21.80 2.15 0.61
C SER A 99 21.92 1.27 1.87
N SER A 100 21.11 1.51 2.90
CA SER A 100 21.28 0.86 4.20
C SER A 100 20.88 -0.63 4.25
N MET A 101 20.26 -1.12 3.18
CA MET A 101 19.91 -2.53 2.99
C MET A 101 20.75 -3.18 1.88
N VAL A 102 21.76 -2.48 1.35
CA VAL A 102 22.72 -3.06 0.40
C VAL A 102 23.53 -4.15 1.12
N PRO A 103 23.74 -5.32 0.49
CA PRO A 103 23.48 -5.63 -0.92
C PRO A 103 22.12 -6.31 -1.19
N THR A 104 21.28 -6.52 -0.17
CA THR A 104 19.97 -7.16 -0.34
C THR A 104 18.99 -6.33 -1.16
N LEU A 105 18.92 -5.01 -0.89
CA LEU A 105 18.08 -4.06 -1.61
C LEU A 105 18.92 -2.87 -2.05
N GLN A 106 18.84 -2.54 -3.33
CA GLN A 106 19.57 -1.42 -3.93
C GLN A 106 18.77 -0.13 -3.88
N VAL A 107 19.48 1.00 -3.97
CA VAL A 107 18.85 2.32 -4.06
C VAL A 107 18.08 2.40 -5.37
N GLY A 108 16.79 2.78 -5.27
CA GLY A 108 15.89 2.88 -6.42
C GLY A 108 15.01 1.66 -6.65
N ASP A 109 15.23 0.55 -5.95
CA ASP A 109 14.38 -0.64 -6.03
C ASP A 109 12.95 -0.33 -5.59
N TYR A 110 11.98 -0.96 -6.27
CA TYR A 110 10.58 -0.95 -5.88
C TYR A 110 10.20 -2.29 -5.24
N ILE A 111 9.67 -2.22 -4.02
CA ILE A 111 9.24 -3.39 -3.26
C ILE A 111 7.75 -3.32 -2.95
N LEU A 112 7.14 -4.50 -2.83
CA LEU A 112 5.76 -4.67 -2.38
C LEU A 112 5.77 -5.19 -0.95
N VAL A 113 5.27 -4.39 -0.02
CA VAL A 113 5.24 -4.75 1.40
C VAL A 113 3.89 -5.34 1.74
N ASN A 114 3.89 -6.58 2.25
CA ASN A 114 2.69 -7.22 2.79
C ASN A 114 2.38 -6.65 4.17
N LYS A 115 1.28 -5.91 4.28
CA LYS A 115 0.84 -5.31 5.55
C LYS A 115 0.01 -6.27 6.40
N TYR A 116 -0.59 -7.27 5.77
CA TYR A 116 -1.48 -8.22 6.43
C TYR A 116 -0.74 -9.15 7.38
N THR A 117 0.49 -9.57 7.05
CA THR A 117 1.25 -10.58 7.81
C THR A 117 1.33 -10.27 9.30
N TYR A 118 1.58 -9.01 9.69
CA TYR A 118 1.78 -8.63 11.09
C TYR A 118 0.53 -8.03 11.75
N GLY A 119 -0.61 -8.05 11.07
CA GLY A 119 -1.88 -7.53 11.57
C GLY A 119 -2.47 -6.37 10.80
N ILE A 120 -3.76 -6.17 11.00
CA ILE A 120 -4.54 -5.11 10.33
C ILE A 120 -4.35 -3.80 11.08
N ARG A 121 -3.86 -2.77 10.38
CA ARG A 121 -3.74 -1.40 10.90
C ARG A 121 -4.75 -0.49 10.21
N LEU A 122 -5.33 0.46 10.95
CA LEU A 122 -6.22 1.46 10.37
C LEU A 122 -5.45 2.39 9.42
N PRO A 123 -6.03 2.73 8.25
CA PRO A 123 -5.46 3.78 7.41
C PRO A 123 -5.45 5.10 8.17
N VAL A 124 -4.44 5.94 7.91
CA VAL A 124 -4.21 7.25 8.56
C VAL A 124 -3.83 7.15 10.05
N LEU A 125 -4.68 6.55 10.88
CA LEU A 125 -4.47 6.41 12.33
C LEU A 125 -3.35 5.43 12.68
N ARG A 126 -2.95 4.56 11.75
CA ARG A 126 -1.87 3.55 11.88
C ARG A 126 -2.00 2.61 13.09
N THR A 127 -3.14 2.64 13.76
CA THR A 127 -3.40 1.88 14.98
C THR A 127 -3.65 0.42 14.63
N LYS A 128 -2.97 -0.50 15.32
CA LYS A 128 -3.11 -1.94 15.13
C LYS A 128 -4.42 -2.41 15.76
N VAL A 129 -5.32 -2.95 14.95
CA VAL A 129 -6.65 -3.42 15.39
C VAL A 129 -6.64 -4.92 15.63
N LEU A 130 -5.94 -5.66 14.77
CA LEU A 130 -5.83 -7.11 14.85
C LEU A 130 -4.37 -7.51 14.82
N ALA A 131 -3.94 -8.35 15.77
CA ALA A 131 -2.64 -9.01 15.70
C ALA A 131 -2.82 -10.39 15.04
N LEU A 132 -2.05 -10.66 14.00
CA LEU A 132 -2.11 -11.92 13.25
C LEU A 132 -0.86 -12.77 13.50
N ASN A 133 0.32 -12.21 13.19
CA ASN A 133 1.60 -12.86 13.47
C ASN A 133 2.57 -11.89 14.16
N GLU A 134 3.59 -12.47 14.79
CA GLU A 134 4.72 -11.76 15.37
C GLU A 134 5.92 -11.79 14.40
N PRO A 135 6.78 -10.75 14.42
CA PRO A 135 8.03 -10.77 13.66
C PRO A 135 8.91 -11.94 14.08
N GLN A 136 9.54 -12.58 13.10
CA GLN A 136 10.51 -13.66 13.28
C GLN A 136 11.92 -13.16 12.95
N ARG A 137 12.94 -13.87 13.43
CA ARG A 137 14.33 -13.54 13.08
C ARG A 137 14.54 -13.79 11.59
N GLY A 138 15.23 -12.87 10.92
CA GLY A 138 15.43 -12.90 9.47
C GLY A 138 14.42 -12.06 8.69
N ASP A 139 13.26 -11.75 9.27
CA ASP A 139 12.24 -10.94 8.59
C ASP A 139 12.77 -9.56 8.20
N VAL A 140 12.52 -9.13 6.96
CA VAL A 140 12.73 -7.75 6.55
C VAL A 140 11.43 -6.99 6.75
N MET A 141 11.44 -6.03 7.68
CA MET A 141 10.25 -5.30 8.07
C MET A 141 10.35 -3.80 7.82
N VAL A 142 9.21 -3.20 7.51
CA VAL A 142 9.03 -1.76 7.40
C VAL A 142 8.32 -1.24 8.64
N PHE A 143 8.91 -0.25 9.31
CA PHE A 143 8.38 0.32 10.55
C PHE A 143 8.74 1.80 10.71
N PHE A 144 8.08 2.45 11.67
CA PHE A 144 8.45 3.77 12.14
C PHE A 144 9.36 3.62 13.35
N PRO A 145 10.59 4.13 13.31
CA PRO A 145 11.46 4.07 14.47
C PRO A 145 10.91 4.97 15.60
N PRO A 146 11.13 4.61 16.87
CA PRO A 146 10.53 5.32 18.01
C PRO A 146 10.97 6.79 18.13
N HIS A 147 12.09 7.15 17.51
CA HIS A 147 12.61 8.52 17.49
C HIS A 147 12.13 9.36 16.28
N MET A 148 11.47 8.76 15.29
CA MET A 148 11.03 9.44 14.08
C MET A 148 9.75 8.80 13.52
N ASN A 149 8.59 9.34 13.91
CA ASN A 149 7.29 8.76 13.59
C ASN A 149 6.74 9.11 12.19
N ASP A 150 7.50 9.85 11.38
CA ASP A 150 7.07 10.30 10.05
C ASP A 150 7.93 9.77 8.90
N THR A 151 8.84 8.82 9.18
CA THR A 151 9.69 8.23 8.14
C THR A 151 9.71 6.72 8.27
N TYR A 152 9.43 6.04 7.16
CA TYR A 152 9.50 4.59 7.08
C TYR A 152 10.96 4.12 7.03
N PHE A 153 11.30 3.16 7.87
CA PHE A 153 12.58 2.46 7.87
C PHE A 153 12.34 1.02 7.47
N ILE A 154 13.22 0.50 6.62
CA ILE A 154 13.29 -0.92 6.28
C ILE A 154 14.54 -1.52 6.89
N LYS A 155 14.39 -2.55 7.73
CA LYS A 155 15.50 -3.26 8.39
C LYS A 155 15.18 -4.74 8.54
N ARG A 156 16.24 -5.53 8.74
CA ARG A 156 16.16 -6.95 9.10
C ARG A 156 15.98 -7.11 10.61
N VAL A 157 15.11 -8.03 11.02
CA VAL A 157 14.91 -8.43 12.41
C VAL A 157 16.01 -9.39 12.82
N VAL A 158 16.89 -8.93 13.71
CA VAL A 158 18.02 -9.74 14.20
C VAL A 158 17.73 -10.39 15.55
N GLY A 159 17.06 -9.65 16.46
CA GLY A 159 16.73 -10.13 17.80
C GLY A 159 15.25 -9.90 18.11
N LEU A 160 14.68 -10.83 18.87
CA LEU A 160 13.31 -10.79 19.37
C LEU A 160 13.30 -10.45 20.87
N PRO A 161 12.14 -10.12 21.47
CA PRO A 161 12.05 -9.89 22.90
C PRO A 161 12.63 -11.06 23.70
N GLY A 162 13.57 -10.75 24.61
CA GLY A 162 14.31 -11.75 25.40
C GLY A 162 15.68 -12.15 24.82
N ASP A 163 15.98 -11.79 23.57
CA ASP A 163 17.28 -12.10 22.96
C ASP A 163 18.38 -11.16 23.44
N THR A 164 19.58 -11.71 23.63
CA THR A 164 20.81 -10.96 23.84
C THR A 164 21.57 -10.87 22.52
N VAL A 165 21.55 -9.70 21.89
CA VAL A 165 22.29 -9.42 20.66
C VAL A 165 23.62 -8.77 21.00
N THR A 166 24.71 -9.31 20.47
CA THR A 166 26.06 -8.78 20.66
C THR A 166 26.75 -8.71 19.31
N TYR A 167 27.38 -7.57 19.02
CA TYR A 167 28.19 -7.38 17.83
C TYR A 167 29.62 -7.09 18.26
N ARG A 168 30.57 -7.95 17.88
CA ARG A 168 31.98 -7.84 18.29
C ARG A 168 32.87 -8.26 17.13
N ASN A 169 33.91 -7.48 16.84
CA ASN A 169 34.85 -7.78 15.76
C ASN A 169 34.13 -8.03 14.42
N LYS A 170 33.12 -7.20 14.11
CA LYS A 170 32.28 -7.30 12.91
C LYS A 170 31.50 -8.60 12.76
N ARG A 171 31.34 -9.37 13.85
CA ARG A 171 30.58 -10.63 13.89
C ARG A 171 29.36 -10.48 14.78
N LEU A 172 28.25 -11.05 14.31
CA LEU A 172 26.97 -11.03 15.00
C LEU A 172 26.81 -12.27 15.88
N TYR A 173 26.38 -12.04 17.13
CA TYR A 173 26.07 -13.08 18.10
C TYR A 173 24.64 -12.87 18.61
N VAL A 174 23.86 -13.94 18.62
CA VAL A 174 22.50 -13.97 19.19
C VAL A 174 22.46 -15.03 20.27
N ASN A 175 22.13 -14.64 21.50
CA ASN A 175 22.12 -15.52 22.68
C ASN A 175 23.46 -16.23 22.90
N GLY A 176 24.56 -15.52 22.64
CA GLY A 176 25.94 -16.03 22.79
C GLY A 176 26.42 -16.94 21.64
N GLN A 177 25.54 -17.33 20.71
CA GLN A 177 25.90 -18.12 19.54
C GLN A 177 26.25 -17.20 18.37
N GLN A 178 27.39 -17.42 17.74
CA GLN A 178 27.75 -16.68 16.52
C GLN A 178 26.77 -17.05 15.41
N VAL A 179 26.23 -16.05 14.73
CA VAL A 179 25.42 -16.25 13.52
C VAL A 179 26.31 -16.86 12.44
N PRO A 180 25.91 -17.99 11.81
CA PRO A 180 26.70 -18.61 10.75
C PRO A 180 26.87 -17.65 9.57
N GLU A 181 28.12 -17.50 9.12
CA GLU A 181 28.50 -16.63 8.00
C GLU A 181 29.25 -17.47 6.95
N GLU A 182 28.86 -17.33 5.68
CA GLU A 182 29.55 -17.88 4.52
C GLU A 182 30.10 -16.72 3.66
N PRO A 183 31.43 -16.57 3.55
CA PRO A 183 32.01 -15.50 2.75
C PRO A 183 31.79 -15.76 1.26
N LEU A 184 31.32 -14.76 0.52
CA LEU A 184 31.09 -14.87 -0.92
C LEU A 184 32.19 -14.17 -1.73
N ALA A 185 32.41 -12.88 -1.48
CA ALA A 185 33.34 -12.07 -2.27
C ALA A 185 33.85 -10.85 -1.49
N VAL A 186 35.01 -10.34 -1.89
CA VAL A 186 35.52 -9.03 -1.46
C VAL A 186 35.41 -8.08 -2.64
N LEU A 187 34.59 -7.04 -2.50
CA LEU A 187 34.33 -6.06 -3.54
C LEU A 187 35.33 -4.88 -3.44
N PRO A 188 36.05 -4.55 -4.52
CA PRO A 188 36.88 -3.36 -4.57
C PRO A 188 36.03 -2.14 -4.96
N GLU A 189 35.36 -1.49 -3.99
CA GLU A 189 34.69 -0.21 -4.22
C GLU A 189 35.49 0.97 -3.63
N GLY A 190 36.38 1.55 -4.44
CA GLY A 190 37.14 2.75 -4.08
C GLY A 190 38.11 2.55 -2.92
N HIS A 191 38.04 3.40 -1.89
CA HIS A 191 38.91 3.34 -0.69
C HIS A 191 38.43 2.32 0.36
N ALA A 192 37.23 1.75 0.21
CA ALA A 192 36.66 0.77 1.13
C ALA A 192 36.74 -0.63 0.52
N ARG A 193 37.28 -1.59 1.27
CA ARG A 193 37.18 -3.01 0.92
C ARG A 193 35.91 -3.53 1.59
N TYR A 194 34.86 -3.79 0.83
CA TYR A 194 33.66 -4.42 1.37
C TYR A 194 33.80 -5.93 1.26
N SER A 195 33.62 -6.66 2.35
CA SER A 195 33.38 -8.11 2.31
C SER A 195 31.89 -8.35 2.24
N VAL A 196 31.47 -9.23 1.33
CA VAL A 196 30.08 -9.65 1.15
C VAL A 196 30.00 -11.14 1.46
N GLY A 197 28.96 -11.53 2.17
CA GLY A 197 28.71 -12.92 2.52
C GLY A 197 27.24 -13.21 2.71
N LEU A 198 26.96 -14.45 3.09
CA LEU A 198 25.65 -14.93 3.51
C LEU A 198 25.64 -15.14 5.02
N GLU A 199 24.62 -14.66 5.71
CA GLU A 199 24.37 -14.95 7.11
C GLU A 199 23.07 -15.75 7.24
N THR A 200 23.02 -16.73 8.14
CA THR A 200 21.80 -17.53 8.38
C THR A 200 21.12 -17.10 9.66
N LEU A 201 19.93 -16.50 9.56
CA LEU A 201 19.12 -16.03 10.67
C LEU A 201 17.73 -16.66 10.60
N GLY A 202 17.28 -17.28 11.70
CA GLY A 202 15.92 -17.84 11.77
C GLY A 202 15.62 -19.00 10.81
N GLY A 203 16.64 -19.54 10.13
CA GLY A 203 16.50 -20.57 9.10
C GLY A 203 16.60 -20.04 7.68
N ASP A 204 16.55 -18.71 7.50
CA ASP A 204 16.71 -18.05 6.22
C ASP A 204 18.13 -17.53 6.03
N THR A 205 18.59 -17.56 4.79
CA THR A 205 19.91 -17.06 4.40
C THR A 205 19.78 -15.68 3.78
N HIS A 206 20.59 -14.73 4.25
CA HIS A 206 20.54 -13.37 3.76
C HIS A 206 21.92 -12.84 3.40
N LEU A 207 21.97 -11.94 2.41
CA LEU A 207 23.20 -11.22 2.13
C LEU A 207 23.51 -10.21 3.24
N PHE A 208 24.78 -10.10 3.58
CA PHE A 208 25.33 -9.05 4.42
C PHE A 208 26.58 -8.46 3.78
N GLN A 209 26.95 -7.25 4.19
CA GLN A 209 28.21 -6.63 3.81
C GLN A 209 28.88 -5.99 5.02
N VAL A 210 30.20 -6.00 5.04
CA VAL A 210 31.03 -5.40 6.08
C VAL A 210 32.08 -4.52 5.41
N ASP A 211 32.20 -3.29 5.88
CA ASP A 211 33.28 -2.39 5.48
C ASP A 211 34.56 -2.78 6.24
N GLU A 212 35.52 -3.42 5.56
CA GLU A 212 36.78 -3.84 6.16
C GLU A 212 37.68 -2.66 6.55
N ALA A 213 37.51 -1.50 5.90
CA ALA A 213 38.33 -0.32 6.18
C ALA A 213 37.92 0.39 7.48
N ARG A 214 36.72 0.15 8.00
CA ARG A 214 36.26 0.72 9.27
C ARG A 214 36.77 -0.09 10.47
N PRO A 215 37.14 0.58 11.58
CA PRO A 215 37.48 -0.12 12.82
C PRO A 215 36.26 -0.91 13.34
N ALA A 216 36.55 -2.01 14.04
CA ALA A 216 35.55 -2.91 14.61
C ALA A 216 35.06 -2.47 16.00
#